data_AF-A0A0N4WES3-F1
#
_entry.id   AF-A0A0N4WES3-F1
#
_cell.length_a   1.000
_cell.length_b   1.000
_cell.length_c   1.000
_cell.angle_alpha   90.00
_cell.angle_beta   90.00
_cell.angle_gamma   90.00
#
_symmetry.space_group_name_H-M   'P 1'
#
loop_
_entity.id
_entity.type
_entity.pdbx_description
1 polymer ?
#
loop_
_entity_poly.entity_id
_entity_poly.type
_entity_poly.pdbx_seq_one_letter_code
_entity_poly.pdbx_strand_id
1 'polypeptide(L)'
;MCPAPTERLEKVSFIENFVSPYLKGLKFTFTQDNRKRSFDLVLRHCSVATILYHTKLKKFVFVRQFRPAVLIGHILRQPENFGKKLSEVRWSDYEASHGYTMELCAGLIDKDISIVDVMKEEIEEECGYSVKSENIHLIATFSIAAHESGGIQYLFYTEIDDSMKVTEGGGNPAEDEYITKVFLSESEVLDFVNDENCTGPPSMLYGLLWWFAHRPHPKMTQPTATAYEWRPKGMLPMTDYKFEKMSSSSRFIPHRMQFTLGSLSRTWDLALCDDSISILLYNETTKELLLTQRFRPAALVGRARHLSNAGFSLEGVDWKAQPLEWAYTLEMCSGHYKTGSSVEEIDSRVRDIVAKKCGYQIQSFRYVKSFIVGISFSGDRQRAYYARINDSMRIKDWTPYEDITPISIPYSTIPSILRADSPIGPPAVLYMMQWFLNNNEQ
;
A
#
# COMPACT_ATOMS: atom_id res chain seq x y z
N MET A 1 36.04 0.44 -5.52
CA MET A 1 35.37 0.53 -4.20
C MET A 1 35.53 -0.82 -3.53
N CYS A 2 36.07 -0.90 -2.32
CA CYS A 2 35.97 -2.13 -1.52
C CYS A 2 34.47 -2.45 -1.36
N PRO A 3 34.02 -3.71 -1.51
CA PRO A 3 32.65 -4.04 -1.17
C PRO A 3 32.42 -3.64 0.29
N ALA A 4 31.33 -2.90 0.54
CA ALA A 4 30.92 -2.60 1.90
C ALA A 4 30.83 -3.92 2.68
N PRO A 5 31.20 -3.95 3.98
CA PRO A 5 31.10 -5.16 4.78
C PRO A 5 29.68 -5.74 4.65
N THR A 6 29.59 -7.02 4.35
CA THR A 6 28.30 -7.71 4.23
C THR A 6 27.72 -7.88 5.63
N GLU A 7 26.83 -6.95 5.98
CA GLU A 7 26.09 -6.97 7.24
C GLU A 7 25.08 -8.12 7.21
N ARG A 8 25.08 -8.95 8.26
CA ARG A 8 24.20 -10.11 8.41
C ARG A 8 23.50 -10.04 9.75
N LEU A 9 22.34 -10.67 9.86
CA LEU A 9 21.66 -10.79 11.13
C LEU A 9 22.37 -11.78 12.06
N GLU A 10 22.54 -11.38 13.30
CA GLU A 10 23.07 -12.22 14.38
C GLU A 10 22.03 -12.41 15.48
N LYS A 11 22.18 -13.46 16.28
CA LYS A 11 21.33 -13.75 17.47
C LYS A 11 19.82 -13.69 17.17
N VAL A 12 19.43 -14.20 16.01
CA VAL A 12 18.02 -14.18 15.57
C VAL A 12 17.21 -15.18 16.39
N SER A 13 16.11 -14.71 16.97
CA SER A 13 15.12 -15.54 17.64
C SER A 13 13.71 -14.98 17.47
N PHE A 14 12.70 -15.82 17.68
CA PHE A 14 11.30 -15.46 17.52
C PHE A 14 10.52 -15.83 18.79
N ILE A 15 9.59 -14.95 19.16
CA ILE A 15 8.63 -15.17 20.23
C ILE A 15 7.24 -15.22 19.60
N GLU A 16 6.52 -16.30 19.90
CA GLU A 16 5.13 -16.53 19.51
C GLU A 16 4.21 -16.41 20.73
N ASN A 17 2.88 -16.37 20.51
CA ASN A 17 1.86 -16.39 21.56
C ASN A 17 2.00 -15.24 22.59
N PHE A 18 2.27 -14.04 22.12
CA PHE A 18 2.34 -12.83 22.93
C PHE A 18 1.29 -11.80 22.48
N VAL A 19 1.00 -10.81 23.33
CA VAL A 19 0.14 -9.68 22.98
C VAL A 19 1.02 -8.53 22.49
N SER A 20 0.94 -8.23 21.18
CA SER A 20 1.67 -7.10 20.60
C SER A 20 1.03 -5.77 21.04
N PRO A 21 1.83 -4.78 21.48
CA PRO A 21 1.33 -3.43 21.72
C PRO A 21 0.95 -2.70 20.42
N TYR A 22 1.46 -3.16 19.27
CA TYR A 22 1.30 -2.55 17.96
C TYR A 22 0.23 -3.24 17.10
N LEU A 23 0.14 -4.57 17.16
CA LEU A 23 -0.82 -5.38 16.39
C LEU A 23 -2.05 -5.75 17.23
N LYS A 24 -2.78 -4.75 17.72
CA LYS A 24 -3.99 -4.94 18.53
C LYS A 24 -5.17 -5.36 17.65
N GLY A 25 -5.51 -6.64 17.69
CA GLY A 25 -6.66 -7.21 16.97
C GLY A 25 -8.00 -6.82 17.60
N LEU A 26 -8.98 -6.51 16.77
CA LEU A 26 -10.38 -6.27 17.17
C LEU A 26 -11.32 -7.07 16.27
N LYS A 27 -12.30 -7.72 16.88
CA LYS A 27 -13.40 -8.35 16.15
C LYS A 27 -14.51 -7.32 15.99
N PHE A 28 -14.84 -6.97 14.76
CA PHE A 28 -16.00 -6.14 14.44
C PHE A 28 -17.13 -7.02 13.95
N THR A 29 -18.24 -7.07 14.69
CA THR A 29 -19.46 -7.77 14.29
C THR A 29 -20.59 -6.80 14.01
N PHE A 30 -21.39 -7.11 13.00
CA PHE A 30 -22.52 -6.29 12.55
C PHE A 30 -23.56 -7.15 11.82
N THR A 31 -24.77 -6.63 11.65
CA THR A 31 -25.83 -7.25 10.86
C THR A 31 -25.96 -6.52 9.52
N GLN A 32 -25.96 -7.26 8.41
CA GLN A 32 -26.21 -6.76 7.05
C GLN A 32 -27.11 -7.78 6.32
N ASP A 33 -28.19 -7.31 5.69
CA ASP A 33 -29.19 -8.18 5.04
C ASP A 33 -29.69 -9.32 5.94
N ASN A 34 -30.06 -8.99 7.19
CA ASN A 34 -30.50 -9.94 8.23
C ASN A 34 -29.47 -11.04 8.58
N ARG A 35 -28.21 -10.92 8.14
CA ARG A 35 -27.13 -11.86 8.45
C ARG A 35 -26.12 -11.22 9.38
N LYS A 36 -25.78 -11.92 10.46
CA LYS A 36 -24.66 -11.54 11.32
C LYS A 36 -23.35 -11.83 10.60
N ARG A 37 -22.50 -10.83 10.51
CA ARG A 37 -21.18 -10.88 9.90
C ARG A 37 -20.12 -10.47 10.91
N SER A 38 -18.89 -10.92 10.69
CA SER A 38 -17.74 -10.52 11.49
C SER A 38 -16.54 -10.24 10.61
N PHE A 39 -15.70 -9.30 11.04
CA PHE A 39 -14.47 -8.91 10.38
C PHE A 39 -13.38 -8.68 11.43
N ASP A 40 -12.21 -9.26 11.22
CA ASP A 40 -11.03 -9.05 12.07
C ASP A 40 -10.29 -7.79 11.61
N LEU A 41 -10.16 -6.82 12.50
CA LEU A 41 -9.46 -5.56 12.30
C LEU A 41 -8.12 -5.58 13.02
N VAL A 42 -7.14 -4.88 12.45
CA VAL A 42 -5.91 -4.48 13.15
C VAL A 42 -5.84 -2.98 13.03
N LEU A 43 -6.07 -2.26 14.13
CA LEU A 43 -6.10 -0.80 14.07
C LEU A 43 -4.68 -0.25 13.88
N ARG A 44 -4.54 0.65 12.90
CA ARG A 44 -3.30 1.40 12.65
C ARG A 44 -3.61 2.89 12.58
N HIS A 45 -2.55 3.69 12.67
CA HIS A 45 -2.61 5.12 12.40
C HIS A 45 -2.73 5.38 10.90
N CYS A 46 -3.34 6.50 10.55
CA CYS A 46 -3.20 7.09 9.23
C CYS A 46 -1.75 7.56 9.05
N SER A 47 -1.34 7.90 7.82
CA SER A 47 0.03 8.32 7.54
C SER A 47 0.10 9.46 6.53
N VAL A 48 1.25 10.11 6.50
CA VAL A 48 1.66 11.07 5.47
C VAL A 48 2.91 10.53 4.77
N ALA A 49 3.10 10.90 3.51
CA ALA A 49 4.34 10.65 2.78
C ALA A 49 4.57 11.78 1.77
N THR A 50 5.82 12.10 1.45
CA THR A 50 6.12 13.17 0.49
C THR A 50 7.18 12.79 -0.54
N ILE A 51 6.98 13.26 -1.77
CA ILE A 51 8.04 13.35 -2.76
C ILE A 51 8.84 14.62 -2.48
N LEU A 52 10.11 14.45 -2.11
CA LEU A 52 11.05 15.56 -1.92
C LEU A 52 11.92 15.72 -3.17
N TYR A 53 11.91 16.91 -3.76
CA TYR A 53 12.76 17.24 -4.91
C TYR A 53 13.68 18.41 -4.59
N HIS A 54 14.99 18.16 -4.64
CA HIS A 54 16.01 19.17 -4.41
C HIS A 54 16.26 19.96 -5.69
N THR A 55 15.87 21.23 -5.71
CA THR A 55 15.82 22.04 -6.94
C THR A 55 17.20 22.39 -7.51
N LYS A 56 18.20 22.65 -6.65
CA LYS A 56 19.58 22.94 -7.09
C LYS A 56 20.30 21.69 -7.59
N LEU A 57 20.20 20.58 -6.86
CA LEU A 57 20.83 19.30 -7.22
C LEU A 57 20.11 18.60 -8.38
N LYS A 58 18.83 18.94 -8.63
CA LYS A 58 17.94 18.23 -9.56
C LYS A 58 17.85 16.75 -9.24
N LYS A 59 17.66 16.45 -7.96
CA LYS A 59 17.60 15.11 -7.41
C LYS A 59 16.40 14.94 -6.51
N PHE A 60 15.82 13.76 -6.55
CA PHE A 60 14.87 13.32 -5.53
C PHE A 60 15.61 12.95 -4.25
N VAL A 61 14.98 13.18 -3.11
CA VAL A 61 15.44 12.73 -1.80
C VAL A 61 14.52 11.62 -1.32
N PHE A 62 15.12 10.46 -1.09
CA PHE A 62 14.47 9.28 -0.51
C PHE A 62 15.09 8.96 0.85
N VAL A 63 14.40 8.13 1.61
CA VAL A 63 14.92 7.55 2.84
C VAL A 63 15.23 6.07 2.63
N ARG A 64 16.33 5.60 3.21
CA ARG A 64 16.73 4.20 3.24
C ARG A 64 16.72 3.72 4.67
N GLN A 65 15.97 2.67 4.94
CA GLN A 65 15.83 2.07 6.26
C GLN A 65 15.75 0.54 6.19
N PHE A 66 16.10 -0.13 7.29
CA PHE A 66 16.03 -1.58 7.38
C PHE A 66 14.64 -2.02 7.85
N ARG A 67 13.95 -2.82 7.06
CA ARG A 67 12.62 -3.37 7.35
C ARG A 67 12.71 -4.89 7.57
N PRO A 68 12.68 -5.38 8.83
CA PRO A 68 12.83 -6.81 9.13
C PRO A 68 11.80 -7.69 8.42
N ALA A 69 10.56 -7.21 8.30
CA ALA A 69 9.49 -7.93 7.60
C ALA A 69 9.82 -8.17 6.11
N VAL A 70 10.43 -7.19 5.44
CA VAL A 70 10.85 -7.31 4.04
C VAL A 70 11.95 -8.34 3.87
N LEU A 71 12.94 -8.34 4.78
CA LEU A 71 14.00 -9.35 4.79
C LEU A 71 13.42 -10.76 4.97
N ILE A 72 12.55 -10.94 5.98
CA ILE A 72 11.92 -12.24 6.24
C ILE A 72 11.13 -12.70 5.01
N GLY A 73 10.30 -11.83 4.43
CA GLY A 73 9.57 -12.15 3.21
C GLY A 73 10.52 -12.56 2.07
N HIS A 74 11.63 -11.85 1.88
CA HIS A 74 12.63 -12.21 0.88
C HIS A 74 13.23 -13.60 1.11
N ILE A 75 13.58 -13.91 2.37
CA ILE A 75 14.20 -15.19 2.77
C ILE A 75 13.22 -16.35 2.61
N LEU A 76 11.97 -16.19 3.02
CA LEU A 76 10.94 -17.22 2.90
C LEU A 76 10.54 -17.49 1.45
N ARG A 77 10.83 -16.55 0.53
CA ARG A 77 10.65 -16.73 -0.92
C ARG A 77 11.80 -17.47 -1.60
N GLN A 78 12.86 -17.85 -0.88
CA GLN A 78 13.94 -18.66 -1.45
C GLN A 78 13.55 -20.14 -1.49
N PRO A 79 13.86 -20.88 -2.58
CA PRO A 79 13.44 -22.27 -2.77
C PRO A 79 13.78 -23.20 -1.60
N GLU A 80 14.95 -23.03 -1.00
CA GLU A 80 15.42 -23.82 0.12
C GLU A 80 14.63 -23.59 1.42
N ASN A 81 13.78 -22.56 1.49
CA ASN A 81 12.99 -22.21 2.67
C ASN A 81 11.48 -22.42 2.52
N PHE A 82 11.02 -22.93 1.38
CA PHE A 82 9.59 -23.19 1.18
C PHE A 82 9.05 -24.15 2.25
N GLY A 83 7.99 -23.72 2.93
CA GLY A 83 7.31 -24.49 3.97
C GLY A 83 8.05 -24.61 5.30
N LYS A 84 9.26 -24.03 5.44
CA LYS A 84 9.98 -24.04 6.71
C LYS A 84 9.31 -23.16 7.75
N LYS A 85 9.38 -23.58 9.01
CA LYS A 85 9.10 -22.72 10.17
C LYS A 85 10.22 -21.70 10.33
N LEU A 86 9.92 -20.55 10.95
CA LEU A 86 10.93 -19.51 11.22
C LEU A 86 12.12 -20.03 12.04
N SER A 87 11.91 -21.04 12.90
CA SER A 87 12.95 -21.71 13.69
C SER A 87 13.89 -22.61 12.87
N GLU A 88 13.51 -22.97 11.63
CA GLU A 88 14.25 -23.89 10.76
C GLU A 88 15.09 -23.13 9.70
N VAL A 89 14.89 -21.82 9.57
CA VAL A 89 15.60 -20.96 8.64
C VAL A 89 16.99 -20.63 9.19
N ARG A 90 18.02 -20.76 8.33
CA ARG A 90 19.39 -20.34 8.67
C ARG A 90 19.58 -18.86 8.34
N TRP A 91 19.18 -18.00 9.27
CA TRP A 91 19.19 -16.53 9.09
C TRP A 91 20.57 -15.95 8.75
N SER A 92 21.64 -16.55 9.24
CA SER A 92 23.03 -16.15 8.97
C SER A 92 23.45 -16.29 7.50
N ASP A 93 22.71 -17.08 6.72
CA ASP A 93 23.03 -17.32 5.30
C ASP A 93 22.69 -16.11 4.42
N TYR A 94 21.87 -15.17 4.91
CA TYR A 94 21.37 -14.03 4.15
C TYR A 94 21.97 -12.70 4.58
N GLU A 95 22.20 -11.83 3.59
CA GLU A 95 22.65 -10.46 3.83
C GLU A 95 21.48 -9.55 4.24
N ALA A 96 21.74 -8.65 5.19
CA ALA A 96 20.77 -7.65 5.62
C ALA A 96 20.41 -6.66 4.51
N SER A 97 21.24 -6.54 3.47
CA SER A 97 21.00 -5.72 2.28
C SER A 97 19.62 -5.96 1.66
N HIS A 98 19.11 -7.20 1.69
CA HIS A 98 17.78 -7.56 1.20
C HIS A 98 16.60 -7.04 2.05
N GLY A 99 16.87 -6.59 3.28
CA GLY A 99 15.89 -5.95 4.16
C GLY A 99 15.86 -4.43 4.05
N TYR A 100 16.82 -3.82 3.38
CA TYR A 100 16.82 -2.37 3.21
C TYR A 100 15.90 -1.95 2.08
N THR A 101 15.05 -0.98 2.37
CA THR A 101 14.06 -0.42 1.47
C THR A 101 14.43 1.01 1.11
N MET A 102 14.04 1.42 -0.10
CA MET A 102 14.01 2.82 -0.52
C MET A 102 12.57 3.29 -0.37
N GLU A 103 12.35 4.34 0.40
CA GLU A 103 11.02 4.84 0.75
C GLU A 103 10.95 6.36 0.55
N LEU A 104 9.72 6.88 0.48
CA LEU A 104 9.49 8.32 0.63
C LEU A 104 9.67 8.70 2.10
N CYS A 105 10.00 9.98 2.35
CA CYS A 105 9.88 10.53 3.69
C CYS A 105 8.42 10.44 4.14
N ALA A 106 8.16 9.84 5.30
CA ALA A 106 6.81 9.44 5.70
C ALA A 106 6.67 9.27 7.20
N GLY A 107 5.47 9.54 7.72
CA GLY A 107 5.19 9.50 9.15
C GLY A 107 3.77 9.08 9.48
N LEU A 108 3.52 8.80 10.76
CA LEU A 108 2.20 8.48 11.28
C LEU A 108 1.45 9.76 11.65
N ILE A 109 0.13 9.75 11.46
CA ILE A 109 -0.76 10.79 11.98
C ILE A 109 -1.19 10.35 13.38
N ASP A 110 -0.43 10.75 14.39
CA ASP A 110 -0.62 10.39 15.80
C ASP A 110 -0.61 11.59 16.76
N LYS A 111 -0.46 12.80 16.22
CA LYS A 111 -0.52 14.08 16.92
C LYS A 111 -1.77 14.89 16.53
N ASP A 112 -2.23 15.76 17.43
CA ASP A 112 -3.35 16.67 17.19
C ASP A 112 -2.87 17.99 16.56
N ILE A 113 -2.30 17.88 15.36
CA ILE A 113 -1.83 19.01 14.52
C ILE A 113 -2.36 18.83 13.10
N SER A 114 -2.19 19.85 12.24
CA SER A 114 -2.64 19.74 10.86
C SER A 114 -1.86 18.65 10.12
N ILE A 115 -2.49 17.98 9.15
CA ILE A 115 -1.85 16.91 8.36
C ILE A 115 -0.58 17.42 7.64
N VAL A 116 -0.61 18.69 7.20
CA VAL A 116 0.54 19.33 6.57
C VAL A 116 1.66 19.58 7.58
N ASP A 117 1.33 19.93 8.82
CA ASP A 117 2.34 20.13 9.86
C ASP A 117 2.94 18.80 10.33
N VAL A 118 2.18 17.70 10.35
CA VAL A 118 2.76 16.35 10.51
C VAL A 118 3.80 16.11 9.43
N MET A 119 3.45 16.32 8.15
CA MET A 119 4.41 16.11 7.06
C MET A 119 5.64 17.03 7.17
N LYS A 120 5.47 18.25 7.66
CA LYS A 120 6.57 19.18 7.91
C LYS A 120 7.53 18.67 8.99
N GLU A 121 7.01 18.16 10.11
CA GLU A 121 7.83 17.58 11.19
C GLU A 121 8.65 16.39 10.66
N GLU A 122 8.03 15.50 9.88
CA GLU A 122 8.71 14.34 9.30
C GLU A 122 9.83 14.72 8.31
N ILE A 123 9.63 15.76 7.48
CA ILE A 123 10.69 16.25 6.58
C ILE A 123 11.88 16.79 7.38
N GLU A 124 11.62 17.47 8.49
CA GLU A 124 12.68 17.99 9.36
C GLU A 124 13.42 16.86 10.08
N GLU A 125 12.69 15.88 10.63
CA GLU A 125 13.23 14.75 11.38
C GLU A 125 13.99 13.74 10.50
N GLU A 126 13.39 13.25 9.43
CA GLU A 126 13.99 12.23 8.58
C GLU A 126 15.00 12.83 7.60
N CYS A 127 14.70 14.01 7.04
CA CYS A 127 15.45 14.59 5.93
C CYS A 127 16.32 15.80 6.30
N GLY A 128 16.02 16.50 7.40
CA GLY A 128 16.80 17.62 7.91
C GLY A 128 16.48 18.99 7.28
N TYR A 129 15.33 19.14 6.65
CA TYR A 129 14.93 20.38 5.97
C TYR A 129 13.70 21.02 6.64
N SER A 130 13.76 22.32 6.92
CA SER A 130 12.63 23.07 7.44
C SER A 130 11.86 23.73 6.30
N VAL A 131 10.72 23.12 5.95
CA VAL A 131 9.87 23.55 4.83
C VAL A 131 8.67 24.34 5.37
N LYS A 132 8.22 25.36 4.63
CA LYS A 132 7.00 26.10 4.98
C LYS A 132 5.76 25.32 4.54
N SER A 133 4.71 25.32 5.35
CA SER A 133 3.48 24.54 5.12
C SER A 133 2.82 24.88 3.77
N GLU A 134 2.91 26.13 3.29
CA GLU A 134 2.37 26.54 1.98
C GLU A 134 3.08 25.92 0.76
N ASN A 135 4.28 25.36 0.94
CA ASN A 135 5.06 24.70 -0.12
C ASN A 135 4.87 23.18 -0.16
N ILE A 136 4.06 22.63 0.76
CA ILE A 136 3.76 21.20 0.83
C ILE A 136 2.42 20.97 0.14
N HIS A 137 2.45 20.36 -1.04
CA HIS A 137 1.29 20.25 -1.93
C HIS A 137 0.72 18.84 -1.92
N LEU A 138 -0.57 18.70 -1.63
CA LEU A 138 -1.25 17.40 -1.69
C LEU A 138 -1.30 16.90 -3.14
N ILE A 139 -0.87 15.66 -3.35
CA ILE A 139 -0.94 14.94 -4.63
C ILE A 139 -2.17 14.03 -4.67
N ALA A 140 -2.32 13.19 -3.66
CA ALA A 140 -3.36 12.16 -3.63
C ALA A 140 -3.63 11.68 -2.20
N THR A 141 -4.83 11.13 -2.01
CA THR A 141 -5.24 10.48 -0.75
C THR A 141 -5.62 9.04 -1.04
N PHE A 142 -5.11 8.10 -0.23
CA PHE A 142 -5.36 6.66 -0.41
C PHE A 142 -6.09 6.03 0.77
N SER A 143 -6.87 5.00 0.50
CA SER A 143 -7.28 4.03 1.53
C SER A 143 -6.24 2.91 1.59
N ILE A 144 -5.38 2.94 2.60
CA ILE A 144 -4.36 1.92 2.80
C ILE A 144 -4.88 0.80 3.69
N ALA A 145 -4.35 -0.41 3.49
CA ALA A 145 -4.63 -1.56 4.34
C ALA A 145 -6.15 -1.80 4.58
N ALA A 146 -6.99 -1.56 3.55
CA ALA A 146 -8.45 -1.68 3.62
C ALA A 146 -8.97 -3.10 3.94
N HIS A 147 -8.09 -4.09 3.91
CA HIS A 147 -8.39 -5.46 4.28
C HIS A 147 -8.14 -5.76 5.78
N GLU A 148 -7.62 -4.80 6.54
CA GLU A 148 -7.29 -4.94 7.97
C GLU A 148 -7.63 -3.69 8.82
N SER A 149 -7.21 -2.50 8.40
CA SER A 149 -7.22 -1.29 9.22
C SER A 149 -8.00 -0.14 8.58
N GLY A 150 -7.95 -0.05 7.24
CA GLY A 150 -8.58 1.01 6.46
C GLY A 150 -8.04 2.42 6.72
N GLY A 151 -6.78 2.52 7.13
CA GLY A 151 -6.12 3.82 7.35
C GLY A 151 -6.11 4.69 6.10
N ILE A 152 -5.95 6.00 6.30
CA ILE A 152 -5.80 6.98 5.24
C ILE A 152 -4.33 7.33 5.10
N GLN A 153 -3.83 7.42 3.87
CA GLN A 153 -2.50 7.98 3.59
C GLN A 153 -2.65 9.23 2.73
N TYR A 154 -1.99 10.31 3.13
CA TYR A 154 -1.86 11.54 2.35
C TYR A 154 -0.49 11.57 1.69
N LEU A 155 -0.46 11.73 0.37
CA LEU A 155 0.77 11.85 -0.39
C LEU A 155 0.97 13.29 -0.84
N PHE A 156 2.13 13.85 -0.53
CA PHE A 156 2.51 15.23 -0.81
C PHE A 156 3.67 15.31 -1.82
N TYR A 157 3.86 16.51 -2.35
CA TYR A 157 5.05 16.95 -3.10
C TYR A 157 5.60 18.20 -2.42
N THR A 158 6.92 18.30 -2.31
CA THR A 158 7.58 19.54 -1.92
C THR A 158 8.96 19.68 -2.53
N GLU A 159 9.30 20.91 -2.87
CA GLU A 159 10.64 21.30 -3.32
C GLU A 159 11.48 21.79 -2.16
N ILE A 160 12.77 21.46 -2.18
CA ILE A 160 13.74 21.87 -1.15
C ILE A 160 15.04 22.40 -1.79
N ASP A 161 15.82 23.12 -0.99
CA ASP A 161 17.20 23.47 -1.31
C ASP A 161 18.06 23.60 -0.04
N ASP A 162 19.36 23.84 -0.24
CA ASP A 162 20.34 23.95 0.84
C ASP A 162 20.04 25.08 1.86
N SER A 163 19.27 26.11 1.47
CA SER A 163 18.91 27.19 2.40
C SER A 163 17.90 26.75 3.46
N MET A 164 17.18 25.64 3.22
CA MET A 164 16.20 25.07 4.12
C MET A 164 16.82 24.02 5.06
N LYS A 165 18.10 23.64 4.86
CA LYS A 165 18.74 22.60 5.67
C LYS A 165 19.01 23.11 7.09
N VAL A 166 18.47 22.40 8.09
CA VAL A 166 18.61 22.74 9.52
C VAL A 166 19.35 21.66 10.31
N THR A 167 19.28 20.40 9.89
CA THR A 167 20.00 19.27 10.50
C THR A 167 20.47 18.29 9.42
N GLU A 168 21.12 17.20 9.83
CA GLU A 168 21.39 16.07 8.94
C GLU A 168 20.19 15.12 8.77
N GLY A 169 19.08 15.33 9.48
CA GLY A 169 17.99 14.35 9.58
C GLY A 169 18.48 13.01 10.14
N GLY A 170 17.80 11.92 9.78
CA GLY A 170 18.20 10.55 10.14
C GLY A 170 17.18 9.77 10.95
N GLY A 171 15.98 10.32 11.19
CA GLY A 171 14.93 9.71 11.99
C GLY A 171 15.19 9.86 13.50
N ASN A 172 14.43 9.13 14.30
CA ASN A 172 14.51 9.19 15.76
C ASN A 172 15.11 7.92 16.41
N PRO A 173 16.37 7.97 16.89
CA PRO A 173 17.00 6.82 17.55
C PRO A 173 16.32 6.36 18.84
N ALA A 174 15.57 7.25 19.52
CA ALA A 174 14.82 6.88 20.72
C ALA A 174 13.60 5.99 20.40
N GLU A 175 13.17 5.99 19.14
CA GLU A 175 12.08 5.17 18.61
C GLU A 175 12.59 3.99 17.77
N ASP A 176 13.89 3.66 17.92
CA ASP A 176 14.58 2.66 17.11
C ASP A 176 14.56 2.96 15.59
N GLU A 177 14.37 4.21 15.20
CA GLU A 177 14.35 4.63 13.81
C GLU A 177 15.71 5.17 13.36
N TYR A 178 16.25 4.58 12.29
CA TYR A 178 17.56 4.90 11.77
C TYR A 178 17.47 4.98 10.25
N ILE A 179 17.54 6.20 9.75
CA ILE A 179 17.31 6.52 8.36
C ILE A 179 18.57 7.10 7.74
N THR A 180 18.83 6.72 6.49
CA THR A 180 19.84 7.36 5.66
C THR A 180 19.18 7.98 4.43
N LYS A 181 19.55 9.22 4.12
CA LYS A 181 19.03 9.91 2.93
C LYS A 181 19.73 9.42 1.67
N VAL A 182 18.97 9.20 0.60
CA VAL A 182 19.48 8.82 -0.72
C VAL A 182 19.04 9.86 -1.75
N PHE A 183 20.02 10.41 -2.46
CA PHE A 183 19.78 11.40 -3.51
C PHE A 183 19.92 10.76 -4.87
N LEU A 184 18.81 10.65 -5.61
CA LEU A 184 18.80 10.07 -6.95
C LEU A 184 18.45 11.14 -7.98
N SER A 185 19.22 11.17 -9.07
CA SER A 185 18.89 11.94 -10.26
C SER A 185 17.58 11.45 -10.88
N GLU A 186 16.98 12.31 -11.69
CA GLU A 186 15.75 11.95 -12.42
C GLU A 186 15.91 10.70 -13.30
N SER A 187 17.09 10.49 -13.90
CA SER A 187 17.36 9.29 -14.69
C SER A 187 17.42 8.03 -13.82
N GLU A 188 18.09 8.09 -12.68
CA GLU A 188 18.17 6.96 -11.74
C GLU A 188 16.78 6.60 -11.18
N VAL A 189 15.94 7.60 -10.92
CA VAL A 189 14.55 7.37 -10.50
C VAL A 189 13.70 6.79 -11.63
N LEU A 190 13.90 7.25 -12.86
CA LEU A 190 13.19 6.68 -14.01
C LEU A 190 13.56 5.20 -14.21
N ASP A 191 14.84 4.86 -14.10
CA ASP A 191 15.31 3.47 -14.15
C ASP A 191 14.70 2.64 -13.02
N PHE A 192 14.65 3.19 -11.80
CA PHE A 192 14.01 2.54 -10.65
C PHE A 192 12.51 2.26 -10.86
N VAL A 193 11.76 3.23 -11.38
CA VAL A 193 10.31 3.07 -11.65
C VAL A 193 10.07 2.04 -12.77
N ASN A 194 10.95 2.01 -13.77
CA ASN A 194 10.85 1.09 -14.89
C ASN A 194 11.22 -0.36 -14.50
N ASP A 195 12.08 -0.58 -13.50
CA ASP A 195 12.42 -1.92 -13.01
C ASP A 195 11.20 -2.72 -12.55
N GLU A 196 10.85 -3.77 -13.28
CA GLU A 196 9.69 -4.63 -13.04
C GLU A 196 9.64 -5.25 -11.63
N ASN A 197 10.81 -5.37 -10.98
CA ASN A 197 10.99 -5.98 -9.66
C ASN A 197 11.27 -4.98 -8.53
N CYS A 198 11.12 -3.67 -8.78
CA CYS A 198 11.46 -2.62 -7.81
C CYS A 198 10.85 -2.89 -6.42
N THR A 199 11.53 -2.42 -5.38
CA THR A 199 11.18 -2.69 -3.97
C THR A 199 10.35 -1.58 -3.33
N GLY A 200 9.83 -0.64 -4.13
CA GLY A 200 9.02 0.47 -3.62
C GLY A 200 7.57 0.08 -3.26
N PRO A 201 6.96 0.73 -2.27
CA PRO A 201 5.53 0.60 -2.02
C PRO A 201 4.70 1.28 -3.14
N PRO A 202 3.44 0.86 -3.37
CA PRO A 202 2.65 1.38 -4.49
C PRO A 202 2.43 2.90 -4.45
N SER A 203 2.33 3.51 -3.27
CA SER A 203 2.12 4.96 -3.12
C SER A 203 3.34 5.76 -3.58
N MET A 204 4.55 5.30 -3.26
CA MET A 204 5.80 5.87 -3.78
C MET A 204 5.83 5.82 -5.31
N LEU A 205 5.59 4.64 -5.88
CA LEU A 205 5.66 4.47 -7.33
C LEU A 205 4.59 5.29 -8.06
N TYR A 206 3.38 5.38 -7.50
CA TYR A 206 2.35 6.26 -8.04
C TYR A 206 2.80 7.73 -8.00
N GLY A 207 3.34 8.19 -6.86
CA GLY A 207 3.85 9.55 -6.73
C GLY A 207 4.91 9.89 -7.78
N LEU A 208 5.83 8.96 -8.04
CA LEU A 208 6.87 9.14 -9.06
C LEU A 208 6.27 9.19 -10.48
N LEU A 209 5.32 8.31 -10.82
CA LEU A 209 4.60 8.39 -12.09
C LEU A 209 3.85 9.70 -12.25
N TRP A 210 3.19 10.17 -11.18
CA TRP A 210 2.54 11.47 -11.14
C TRP A 210 3.54 12.59 -11.43
N TRP A 211 4.70 12.59 -10.77
CA TRP A 211 5.70 13.64 -10.94
C TRP A 211 6.22 13.69 -12.39
N PHE A 212 6.55 12.53 -12.98
CA PHE A 212 7.00 12.49 -14.38
C PHE A 212 5.92 12.93 -15.37
N ALA A 213 4.64 12.66 -15.09
CA ALA A 213 3.51 13.10 -15.92
C ALA A 213 3.20 14.61 -15.79
N HIS A 214 3.63 15.27 -14.71
CA HIS A 214 3.33 16.67 -14.40
C HIS A 214 4.54 17.61 -14.51
N ARG A 215 5.68 17.15 -15.06
CA ARG A 215 6.83 18.01 -15.35
C ARG A 215 6.41 19.29 -16.09
N PRO A 216 7.17 20.39 -15.96
CA PRO A 216 7.09 21.50 -16.90
C PRO A 216 7.71 21.08 -18.26
N HIS A 217 7.07 20.15 -18.97
CA HIS A 217 7.28 19.92 -20.39
C HIS A 217 6.16 20.62 -21.18
N PRO A 218 6.44 21.41 -22.23
CA PRO A 218 5.45 22.28 -22.88
C PRO A 218 4.32 21.58 -23.67
N LYS A 219 4.20 20.24 -23.63
CA LYS A 219 3.32 19.49 -24.54
C LYS A 219 2.70 18.20 -23.96
N MET A 220 2.28 18.20 -22.70
CA MET A 220 1.21 17.29 -22.29
C MET A 220 -0.02 18.13 -21.97
N THR A 221 -0.83 18.39 -23.00
CA THR A 221 -2.23 18.71 -22.78
C THR A 221 -2.85 17.47 -22.14
N GLN A 222 -2.90 17.44 -20.80
CA GLN A 222 -3.82 16.55 -20.09
C GLN A 222 -5.19 16.72 -20.75
N PRO A 223 -5.83 15.64 -21.23
CA PRO A 223 -7.17 15.74 -21.77
C PRO A 223 -8.05 16.52 -20.79
N THR A 224 -8.89 17.42 -21.29
CA THR A 224 -9.95 18.02 -20.46
C THR A 224 -10.75 16.88 -19.87
N ALA A 225 -10.50 16.57 -18.61
CA ALA A 225 -11.03 15.36 -18.02
C ALA A 225 -12.53 15.54 -17.82
N THR A 226 -13.30 14.54 -18.25
CA THR A 226 -14.70 14.46 -17.88
C THR A 226 -14.76 14.31 -16.36
N ALA A 227 -15.42 15.27 -15.69
CA ALA A 227 -15.62 15.21 -14.25
C ALA A 227 -16.31 13.89 -13.89
N TYR A 228 -15.71 13.16 -12.97
CA TYR A 228 -16.21 11.86 -12.53
C TYR A 228 -15.97 11.67 -11.04
N GLU A 229 -17.04 11.37 -10.34
CA GLU A 229 -17.02 10.98 -8.94
C GLU A 229 -17.54 9.55 -8.84
N TRP A 230 -16.68 8.63 -8.41
CA TRP A 230 -17.12 7.25 -8.18
C TRP A 230 -18.01 7.20 -6.94
N ARG A 231 -19.17 6.56 -7.06
CA ARG A 231 -20.05 6.24 -5.93
C ARG A 231 -20.37 4.74 -5.92
N PRO A 232 -20.25 4.08 -4.76
CA PRO A 232 -20.57 2.66 -4.66
C PRO A 232 -22.04 2.39 -4.96
N LYS A 233 -22.32 1.28 -5.64
CA LYS A 233 -23.67 0.83 -6.02
C LYS A 233 -24.11 -0.35 -5.17
N GLY A 234 -25.42 -0.48 -4.93
CA GLY A 234 -25.96 -1.65 -4.21
C GLY A 234 -25.48 -1.74 -2.76
N MET A 235 -25.30 -0.60 -2.08
CA MET A 235 -24.87 -0.58 -0.69
C MET A 235 -25.93 -1.19 0.22
N LEU A 236 -25.50 -2.02 1.16
CA LEU A 236 -26.38 -2.67 2.13
C LEU A 236 -26.15 -2.08 3.53
N PRO A 237 -27.19 -1.58 4.20
CA PRO A 237 -27.04 -0.94 5.50
C PRO A 237 -26.52 -1.91 6.55
N MET A 238 -25.75 -1.37 7.49
CA MET A 238 -25.23 -2.11 8.64
C MET A 238 -25.96 -1.67 9.91
N THR A 239 -26.20 -2.64 10.79
CA THR A 239 -26.82 -2.45 12.11
C THR A 239 -26.10 -3.32 13.14
N ASP A 240 -26.47 -3.18 14.42
CA ASP A 240 -25.93 -4.00 15.53
C ASP A 240 -24.40 -4.03 15.63
N TYR A 241 -23.76 -2.86 15.44
CA TYR A 241 -22.32 -2.68 15.52
C TYR A 241 -21.78 -3.09 16.91
N LYS A 242 -20.81 -4.00 16.93
CA LYS A 242 -20.12 -4.41 18.16
C LYS A 242 -18.65 -4.65 17.88
N PHE A 243 -17.80 -4.10 18.76
CA PHE A 243 -16.35 -4.27 18.72
C PHE A 243 -15.91 -5.05 19.95
N GLU A 244 -15.11 -6.09 19.75
CA GLU A 244 -14.57 -6.92 20.83
C GLU A 244 -13.05 -7.00 20.70
N LYS A 245 -12.33 -6.75 21.79
CA LYS A 245 -10.87 -6.93 21.82
C LYS A 245 -10.54 -8.40 21.63
N MET A 246 -9.56 -8.69 20.77
CA MET A 246 -9.06 -10.04 20.54
C MET A 246 -7.69 -10.19 21.20
N SER A 247 -7.47 -11.30 21.89
CA SER A 247 -6.13 -11.68 22.36
C SER A 247 -5.22 -12.11 21.21
N SER A 248 -5.79 -12.67 20.14
CA SER A 248 -5.10 -13.06 18.91
C SER A 248 -6.08 -13.08 17.73
N SER A 249 -5.65 -12.61 16.55
CA SER A 249 -6.39 -12.80 15.29
C SER A 249 -5.94 -14.09 14.62
N SER A 250 -6.88 -14.84 14.03
CA SER A 250 -6.54 -15.98 13.18
C SER A 250 -5.92 -15.57 11.85
N ARG A 251 -6.09 -14.30 11.46
CA ARG A 251 -5.60 -13.75 10.20
C ARG A 251 -4.26 -13.02 10.36
N PHE A 252 -4.06 -12.34 11.48
CA PHE A 252 -2.85 -11.60 11.79
C PHE A 252 -2.20 -12.21 13.03
N ILE A 253 -1.40 -13.26 12.82
CA ILE A 253 -0.71 -13.96 13.89
C ILE A 253 0.61 -13.22 14.16
N PRO A 254 0.72 -12.52 15.31
CA PRO A 254 1.92 -11.75 15.60
C PRO A 254 3.10 -12.66 15.95
N HIS A 255 4.26 -12.31 15.42
CA HIS A 255 5.56 -12.86 15.78
C HIS A 255 6.44 -11.70 16.23
N ARG A 256 7.25 -11.91 17.28
CA ARG A 256 8.24 -10.94 17.71
C ARG A 256 9.62 -11.46 17.38
N MET A 257 10.29 -10.79 16.46
CA MET A 257 11.67 -11.06 16.10
C MET A 257 12.60 -10.30 17.03
N GLN A 258 13.61 -10.98 17.56
CA GLN A 258 14.75 -10.37 18.23
C GLN A 258 15.99 -10.67 17.42
N PHE A 259 16.81 -9.66 17.14
CA PHE A 259 17.99 -9.81 16.30
C PHE A 259 19.04 -8.76 16.63
N THR A 260 20.27 -9.01 16.20
CA THR A 260 21.37 -8.04 16.21
C THR A 260 21.77 -7.73 14.77
N LEU A 261 21.90 -6.44 14.45
CA LEU A 261 22.35 -5.93 13.17
C LEU A 261 23.45 -4.91 13.45
N GLY A 262 24.69 -5.25 13.07
CA GLY A 262 25.87 -4.48 13.45
C GLY A 262 26.02 -4.41 14.96
N SER A 263 26.08 -3.21 15.53
CA SER A 263 26.16 -2.97 16.98
C SER A 263 24.80 -2.90 17.69
N LEU A 264 23.69 -2.98 16.95
CA LEU A 264 22.36 -2.73 17.48
C LEU A 264 21.57 -4.03 17.67
N SER A 265 21.13 -4.29 18.90
CA SER A 265 20.15 -5.35 19.18
C SER A 265 18.74 -4.75 19.18
N ARG A 266 17.84 -5.32 18.37
CA ARG A 266 16.51 -4.79 18.09
C ARG A 266 15.43 -5.82 18.36
N THR A 267 14.22 -5.34 18.62
CA THR A 267 13.01 -6.15 18.70
C THR A 267 12.00 -5.60 17.68
N TRP A 268 11.36 -6.48 16.92
CA TRP A 268 10.37 -6.08 15.91
C TRP A 268 9.16 -7.01 15.94
N ASP A 269 7.97 -6.43 16.01
CA ASP A 269 6.71 -7.18 15.90
C ASP A 269 6.25 -7.21 14.44
N LEU A 270 5.88 -8.39 13.95
CA LEU A 270 5.49 -8.63 12.57
C LEU A 270 4.31 -9.60 12.48
N ALA A 271 3.57 -9.52 11.39
CA ALA A 271 2.50 -10.46 11.07
C ALA A 271 2.60 -10.80 9.58
N LEU A 272 3.22 -11.93 9.29
CA LEU A 272 3.48 -12.38 7.91
C LEU A 272 2.17 -12.63 7.17
N CYS A 273 2.14 -12.27 5.89
CA CYS A 273 1.03 -12.47 4.99
C CYS A 273 1.49 -13.19 3.73
N ASP A 274 0.59 -13.95 3.11
CA ASP A 274 0.82 -14.53 1.79
C ASP A 274 0.89 -13.43 0.73
N ASP A 275 1.81 -13.60 -0.22
CA ASP A 275 1.86 -12.76 -1.42
C ASP A 275 0.52 -12.78 -2.18
N SER A 276 0.30 -11.71 -2.96
CA SER A 276 -0.93 -11.54 -3.71
C SER A 276 -0.68 -11.23 -5.19
N ILE A 277 -1.71 -11.49 -5.99
CA ILE A 277 -1.84 -11.01 -7.36
C ILE A 277 -2.95 -9.96 -7.44
N SER A 278 -2.82 -9.06 -8.40
CA SER A 278 -3.86 -8.13 -8.81
C SER A 278 -3.82 -7.95 -10.33
N ILE A 279 -4.96 -7.65 -10.95
CA ILE A 279 -5.03 -7.45 -12.39
C ILE A 279 -5.98 -6.31 -12.75
N LEU A 280 -5.47 -5.40 -13.59
CA LEU A 280 -6.27 -4.37 -14.25
C LEU A 280 -6.79 -4.92 -15.58
N LEU A 281 -8.09 -4.78 -15.82
CA LEU A 281 -8.74 -5.25 -17.03
C LEU A 281 -9.22 -4.06 -17.84
N TYR A 282 -8.98 -4.07 -19.16
CA TYR A 282 -9.48 -3.04 -20.07
C TYR A 282 -10.40 -3.66 -21.11
N ASN A 283 -11.66 -3.23 -21.13
CA ASN A 283 -12.62 -3.66 -22.13
C ASN A 283 -12.44 -2.85 -23.41
N GLU A 284 -11.94 -3.50 -24.46
CA GLU A 284 -11.65 -2.85 -25.74
C GLU A 284 -12.92 -2.48 -26.52
N THR A 285 -14.03 -3.18 -26.27
CA THR A 285 -15.34 -2.92 -26.88
C THR A 285 -15.97 -1.67 -26.29
N THR A 286 -15.98 -1.54 -24.96
CA THR A 286 -16.63 -0.41 -24.28
C THR A 286 -15.69 0.76 -23.98
N LYS A 287 -14.37 0.58 -24.12
CA LYS A 287 -13.33 1.55 -23.75
C LYS A 287 -13.36 1.91 -22.27
N GLU A 288 -13.51 0.89 -21.43
CA GLU A 288 -13.64 1.03 -19.97
C GLU A 288 -12.59 0.19 -19.24
N LEU A 289 -12.05 0.71 -18.14
CA LEU A 289 -11.34 -0.09 -17.17
C LEU A 289 -12.34 -0.82 -16.28
N LEU A 290 -12.15 -2.13 -16.11
CA LEU A 290 -12.94 -2.93 -15.20
C LEU A 290 -12.17 -3.11 -13.88
N LEU A 291 -12.78 -2.63 -12.81
CA LEU A 291 -12.33 -2.77 -11.43
C LEU A 291 -13.38 -3.53 -10.62
N THR A 292 -13.13 -3.71 -9.33
CA THR A 292 -14.05 -4.36 -8.40
C THR A 292 -14.38 -3.41 -7.26
N GLN A 293 -15.66 -3.14 -7.05
CA GLN A 293 -16.14 -2.58 -5.80
C GLN A 293 -16.14 -3.70 -4.76
N ARG A 294 -15.60 -3.41 -3.58
CA ARG A 294 -15.55 -4.34 -2.46
C ARG A 294 -16.07 -3.71 -1.19
N PHE A 295 -16.84 -4.49 -0.46
CA PHE A 295 -17.22 -4.14 0.90
C PHE A 295 -16.04 -4.40 1.86
N ARG A 296 -15.54 -3.33 2.47
CA ARG A 296 -14.40 -3.26 3.38
C ARG A 296 -14.83 -2.56 4.68
N PRO A 297 -15.34 -3.31 5.68
CA PRO A 297 -15.68 -2.73 6.98
C PRO A 297 -14.52 -1.96 7.63
N ALA A 298 -13.28 -2.40 7.40
CA ALA A 298 -12.09 -1.69 7.88
C ALA A 298 -11.95 -0.28 7.28
N ALA A 299 -12.30 -0.08 6.00
CA ALA A 299 -12.25 1.25 5.37
C ALA A 299 -13.21 2.25 6.04
N LEU A 300 -14.41 1.80 6.41
CA LEU A 300 -15.35 2.59 7.21
C LEU A 300 -14.74 2.96 8.55
N VAL A 301 -14.22 1.96 9.27
CA VAL A 301 -13.64 2.16 10.61
C VAL A 301 -12.44 3.10 10.56
N GLY A 302 -11.51 2.89 9.64
CA GLY A 302 -10.32 3.72 9.49
C GLY A 302 -10.66 5.17 9.13
N ARG A 303 -11.60 5.38 8.19
CA ARG A 303 -12.03 6.74 7.80
C ARG A 303 -12.80 7.45 8.92
N ALA A 304 -13.71 6.77 9.61
CA ALA A 304 -14.43 7.34 10.74
C ALA A 304 -13.48 7.73 11.89
N ARG A 305 -12.50 6.87 12.19
CA ARG A 305 -11.46 7.18 13.19
C ARG A 305 -10.61 8.38 12.79
N HIS A 306 -10.20 8.45 11.52
CA HIS A 306 -9.39 9.56 11.00
C HIS A 306 -10.09 10.91 11.11
N LEU A 307 -11.41 10.93 10.90
CA LEU A 307 -12.22 12.15 10.97
C LEU A 307 -12.76 12.45 12.38
N SER A 308 -12.52 11.57 13.34
CA SER A 308 -12.82 11.79 14.75
C SER A 308 -11.64 12.51 15.42
N ASN A 309 -11.91 13.28 16.47
CA ASN A 309 -10.85 13.95 17.23
C ASN A 309 -9.84 12.95 17.83
N ALA A 310 -8.59 13.38 18.04
CA ALA A 310 -7.57 12.58 18.68
C ALA A 310 -8.04 12.03 20.04
N GLY A 311 -7.78 10.74 20.30
CA GLY A 311 -8.12 10.08 21.57
C GLY A 311 -9.53 9.49 21.68
N PHE A 312 -10.35 9.54 20.61
CA PHE A 312 -11.68 8.94 20.64
C PHE A 312 -11.64 7.41 20.66
N SER A 313 -12.45 6.80 21.53
CA SER A 313 -12.61 5.34 21.56
C SER A 313 -13.62 4.89 20.50
N LEU A 314 -13.51 3.65 20.01
CA LEU A 314 -14.46 3.12 19.01
C LEU A 314 -15.90 3.13 19.52
N GLU A 315 -16.08 3.00 20.84
CA GLU A 315 -17.37 3.03 21.51
C GLU A 315 -18.02 4.42 21.49
N GLY A 316 -17.23 5.49 21.33
CA GLY A 316 -17.74 6.85 21.24
C GLY A 316 -18.32 7.20 19.86
N VAL A 317 -17.92 6.50 18.80
CA VAL A 317 -18.30 6.84 17.42
C VAL A 317 -19.75 6.47 17.17
N ASP A 318 -20.56 7.43 16.69
CA ASP A 318 -21.89 7.12 16.16
C ASP A 318 -21.76 6.46 14.78
N TRP A 319 -21.63 5.13 14.80
CA TRP A 319 -21.50 4.31 13.60
C TRP A 319 -22.71 4.36 12.67
N LYS A 320 -23.91 4.67 13.19
CA LYS A 320 -25.12 4.79 12.36
C LYS A 320 -25.15 6.08 11.56
N ALA A 321 -24.49 7.14 12.07
CA ALA A 321 -24.37 8.42 11.38
C ALA A 321 -23.23 8.45 10.36
N GLN A 322 -22.30 7.49 10.39
CA GLN A 322 -21.18 7.45 9.43
C GLN A 322 -21.68 7.10 8.02
N PRO A 323 -21.18 7.77 6.96
CA PRO A 323 -21.55 7.46 5.59
C PRO A 323 -21.20 6.01 5.21
N LEU A 324 -22.21 5.26 4.79
CA LEU A 324 -22.05 3.84 4.43
C LEU A 324 -21.11 3.66 3.24
N GLU A 325 -21.00 4.64 2.34
CA GLU A 325 -20.06 4.59 1.22
C GLU A 325 -18.61 4.40 1.65
N TRP A 326 -18.23 4.79 2.86
CA TRP A 326 -16.86 4.62 3.37
C TRP A 326 -16.51 3.15 3.60
N ALA A 327 -17.50 2.27 3.72
CA ALA A 327 -17.31 0.84 3.80
C ALA A 327 -17.02 0.19 2.43
N TYR A 328 -16.90 0.97 1.35
CA TYR A 328 -16.67 0.44 0.02
C TYR A 328 -15.41 1.03 -0.62
N THR A 329 -14.64 0.16 -1.27
CA THR A 329 -13.42 0.54 -2.00
C THR A 329 -13.49 0.10 -3.45
N LEU A 330 -12.83 0.86 -4.32
CA LEU A 330 -12.55 0.47 -5.69
C LEU A 330 -11.17 -0.20 -5.75
N GLU A 331 -11.13 -1.47 -6.14
CA GLU A 331 -9.94 -2.32 -6.13
C GLU A 331 -9.75 -3.06 -7.45
N MET A 332 -8.52 -3.36 -7.83
CA MET A 332 -8.27 -4.33 -8.90
C MET A 332 -8.80 -5.72 -8.52
N CYS A 333 -9.11 -6.54 -9.54
CA CYS A 333 -9.37 -7.95 -9.28
C CYS A 333 -8.11 -8.58 -8.68
N SER A 334 -8.23 -9.26 -7.54
CA SER A 334 -7.06 -9.71 -6.78
C SER A 334 -7.31 -11.00 -6.03
N GLY A 335 -6.24 -11.68 -5.65
CA GLY A 335 -6.25 -12.91 -4.86
C GLY A 335 -4.87 -13.25 -4.32
N HIS A 336 -4.79 -14.28 -3.48
CA HIS A 336 -3.53 -14.77 -2.91
C HIS A 336 -3.08 -16.05 -3.61
N TYR A 337 -1.78 -16.30 -3.56
CA TYR A 337 -1.13 -17.54 -3.97
C TYR A 337 -0.15 -17.98 -2.88
N LYS A 338 0.20 -19.26 -2.85
CA LYS A 338 1.09 -19.80 -1.82
C LYS A 338 2.54 -19.50 -2.16
N THR A 339 3.34 -19.22 -1.14
CA THR A 339 4.80 -19.16 -1.29
C THR A 339 5.32 -20.47 -1.88
N GLY A 340 6.20 -20.36 -2.88
CA GLY A 340 6.74 -21.50 -3.62
C GLY A 340 5.91 -21.94 -4.82
N SER A 341 4.79 -21.28 -5.11
CA SER A 341 4.04 -21.56 -6.34
C SER A 341 4.85 -21.28 -7.60
N SER A 342 4.68 -22.15 -8.60
CA SER A 342 5.32 -21.97 -9.92
C SER A 342 4.70 -20.80 -10.68
N VAL A 343 5.35 -20.35 -11.75
CA VAL A 343 4.79 -19.30 -12.62
C VAL A 343 3.45 -19.74 -13.21
N GLU A 344 3.34 -21.00 -13.62
CA GLU A 344 2.12 -21.58 -14.19
C GLU A 344 0.97 -21.63 -13.17
N GLU A 345 1.27 -21.94 -11.91
CA GLU A 345 0.26 -21.92 -10.83
C GLU A 345 -0.23 -20.50 -10.54
N ILE A 346 0.67 -19.52 -10.52
CA ILE A 346 0.33 -18.11 -10.36
C ILE A 346 -0.51 -17.63 -11.56
N ASP A 347 -0.14 -18.01 -12.78
CA ASP A 347 -0.85 -17.64 -14.00
C ASP A 347 -2.25 -18.26 -14.06
N SER A 348 -2.37 -19.54 -13.66
CA SER A 348 -3.66 -20.21 -13.49
C SER A 348 -4.52 -19.45 -12.47
N ARG A 349 -3.91 -19.05 -11.35
CA ARG A 349 -4.58 -18.27 -10.31
C ARG A 349 -5.09 -16.92 -10.81
N VAL A 350 -4.35 -16.22 -11.68
CA VAL A 350 -4.78 -14.97 -12.34
C VAL A 350 -6.06 -15.21 -13.15
N ARG A 351 -6.11 -16.26 -13.98
CA ARG A 351 -7.29 -16.59 -14.80
C ARG A 351 -8.49 -16.93 -13.93
N ASP A 352 -8.27 -17.75 -12.90
CA ASP A 352 -9.32 -18.18 -11.98
C ASP A 352 -9.98 -17.00 -11.27
N ILE A 353 -9.20 -16.04 -10.77
CA ILE A 353 -9.78 -14.88 -10.07
C ILE A 353 -10.54 -13.97 -11.03
N VAL A 354 -10.10 -13.81 -12.27
CA VAL A 354 -10.81 -12.99 -13.28
C VAL A 354 -12.12 -13.65 -13.68
N ALA A 355 -12.10 -14.96 -13.95
CA ALA A 355 -13.29 -15.73 -14.23
C ALA A 355 -14.29 -15.66 -13.06
N LYS A 356 -13.81 -15.91 -11.84
CA LYS A 356 -14.65 -15.97 -10.65
C LYS A 356 -15.20 -14.61 -10.22
N LYS A 357 -14.36 -13.58 -10.19
CA LYS A 357 -14.69 -12.28 -9.57
C LYS A 357 -15.11 -11.20 -10.57
N CYS A 358 -14.75 -11.34 -11.85
CA CYS A 358 -15.08 -10.37 -12.89
C CYS A 358 -15.99 -10.94 -13.99
N GLY A 359 -16.14 -12.26 -14.10
CA GLY A 359 -17.00 -12.88 -15.10
C GLY A 359 -16.43 -12.91 -16.52
N TYR A 360 -15.10 -12.95 -16.65
CA TYR A 360 -14.41 -13.00 -17.94
C TYR A 360 -13.45 -14.18 -18.03
N GLN A 361 -13.41 -14.86 -19.17
CA GLN A 361 -12.37 -15.84 -19.51
C GLN A 361 -11.25 -15.15 -20.28
N ILE A 362 -10.07 -15.07 -19.68
CA ILE A 362 -8.89 -14.46 -20.30
C ILE A 362 -7.85 -15.50 -20.72
N GLN A 363 -7.34 -15.37 -21.94
CA GLN A 363 -6.30 -16.25 -22.51
C GLN A 363 -4.90 -15.65 -22.42
N SER A 364 -4.78 -14.33 -22.46
CA SER A 364 -3.51 -13.62 -22.33
C SER A 364 -3.63 -12.49 -21.33
N PHE A 365 -2.52 -12.25 -20.63
CA PHE A 365 -2.31 -11.12 -19.75
C PHE A 365 -0.81 -10.88 -19.66
N ARG A 366 -0.41 -9.68 -19.28
CA ARG A 366 1.00 -9.33 -19.07
C ARG A 366 1.26 -9.01 -17.62
N TYR A 367 2.40 -9.45 -17.12
CA TYR A 367 2.96 -8.91 -15.89
C TYR A 367 3.33 -7.44 -16.11
N VAL A 368 3.16 -6.63 -15.07
CA VAL A 368 3.39 -5.18 -15.14
C VAL A 368 4.40 -4.72 -14.09
N LYS A 369 4.18 -5.10 -12.83
CA LYS A 369 5.00 -4.67 -11.71
C LYS A 369 4.79 -5.57 -10.51
N SER A 370 5.76 -5.62 -9.61
CA SER A 370 5.56 -6.10 -8.24
C SER A 370 5.78 -4.98 -7.23
N PHE A 371 4.88 -4.86 -6.26
CA PHE A 371 4.94 -3.91 -5.16
C PHE A 371 5.30 -4.60 -3.85
N ILE A 372 5.93 -3.87 -2.93
CA ILE A 372 5.95 -4.23 -1.51
C ILE A 372 4.74 -3.56 -0.85
N VAL A 373 3.75 -4.34 -0.41
CA VAL A 373 2.54 -3.80 0.24
C VAL A 373 2.72 -3.77 1.76
N GLY A 374 3.41 -4.78 2.29
CA GLY A 374 3.61 -5.03 3.71
C GLY A 374 4.86 -4.43 4.35
N ILE A 375 5.35 -3.29 3.88
CA ILE A 375 6.73 -2.83 4.12
C ILE A 375 7.14 -2.80 5.61
N SER A 376 6.23 -2.39 6.50
CA SER A 376 6.56 -2.26 7.93
C SER A 376 6.38 -3.54 8.76
N PHE A 377 5.54 -4.49 8.34
CA PHE A 377 5.08 -5.57 9.25
C PHE A 377 4.86 -6.94 8.62
N SER A 378 4.55 -7.07 7.33
CA SER A 378 4.21 -8.37 6.72
C SER A 378 5.20 -8.81 5.64
N GLY A 379 5.87 -7.87 4.95
CA GLY A 379 6.87 -8.16 3.92
C GLY A 379 6.32 -8.83 2.66
N ASP A 380 4.99 -8.88 2.52
CA ASP A 380 4.30 -9.48 1.38
C ASP A 380 4.42 -8.58 0.15
N ARG A 381 4.49 -9.26 -1.01
CA ARG A 381 4.51 -8.62 -2.32
C ARG A 381 3.18 -8.81 -3.01
N GLN A 382 2.81 -7.80 -3.80
CA GLN A 382 1.70 -7.91 -4.74
C GLN A 382 2.25 -7.86 -6.17
N ARG A 383 1.93 -8.87 -6.98
CA ARG A 383 2.18 -8.87 -8.43
C ARG A 383 1.00 -8.25 -9.15
N ALA A 384 1.23 -7.26 -10.00
CA ALA A 384 0.22 -6.59 -10.79
C ALA A 384 0.32 -7.03 -12.25
N TYR A 385 -0.84 -7.32 -12.83
CA TYR A 385 -1.01 -7.76 -14.20
C TYR A 385 -1.98 -6.83 -14.95
N TYR A 386 -1.97 -6.95 -16.26
CA TYR A 386 -2.90 -6.28 -17.15
C TYR A 386 -3.43 -7.24 -18.21
N ALA A 387 -4.73 -7.17 -18.50
CA ALA A 387 -5.31 -7.86 -19.65
C ALA A 387 -6.33 -6.99 -20.40
N ARG A 388 -6.41 -7.26 -21.70
CA ARG A 388 -7.48 -6.78 -22.56
C ARG A 388 -8.61 -7.81 -22.57
N ILE A 389 -9.84 -7.32 -22.47
CA ILE A 389 -11.06 -8.11 -22.51
C ILE A 389 -12.02 -7.53 -23.53
N ASN A 390 -13.01 -8.32 -23.92
CA ASN A 390 -14.12 -7.87 -24.75
C ASN A 390 -15.39 -8.65 -24.39
N ASP A 391 -16.52 -8.28 -24.96
CA ASP A 391 -17.80 -8.89 -24.60
C ASP A 391 -17.92 -10.37 -24.99
N SER A 392 -17.15 -10.87 -25.97
CA SER A 392 -17.17 -12.30 -26.31
C SER A 392 -16.45 -13.17 -25.26
N MET A 393 -15.66 -12.57 -24.37
CA MET A 393 -14.99 -13.26 -23.27
C MET A 393 -15.85 -13.38 -22.01
N ARG A 394 -17.06 -12.81 -21.99
CA ARG A 394 -17.96 -12.89 -20.83
C ARG A 394 -18.39 -14.33 -20.58
N ILE A 395 -18.36 -14.74 -19.31
CA ILE A 395 -18.86 -16.04 -18.88
C ILE A 395 -20.39 -15.99 -18.85
N LYS A 396 -21.01 -16.89 -19.61
CA LYS A 396 -22.47 -17.05 -19.61
C LYS A 396 -22.95 -17.48 -18.23
N ASP A 397 -24.07 -16.89 -17.78
CA ASP A 397 -24.71 -17.20 -16.50
C ASP A 397 -23.81 -16.91 -15.26
N TRP A 398 -22.80 -16.05 -15.42
CA TRP A 398 -21.95 -15.62 -14.32
C TRP A 398 -22.76 -14.85 -13.26
N THR A 399 -22.46 -15.11 -11.99
CA THR A 399 -23.07 -14.42 -10.85
C THR A 399 -21.99 -13.79 -9.97
N PRO A 400 -22.30 -12.67 -9.29
CA PRO A 400 -21.36 -12.02 -8.38
C PRO A 400 -20.78 -12.98 -7.34
N TYR A 401 -19.47 -12.87 -7.13
CA TYR A 401 -18.76 -13.67 -6.14
C TYR A 401 -18.66 -12.91 -4.82
N GLU A 402 -19.28 -13.44 -3.76
CA GLU A 402 -19.32 -12.80 -2.43
C GLU A 402 -19.84 -11.35 -2.55
N ASP A 403 -19.22 -10.39 -1.86
CA ASP A 403 -19.58 -8.96 -1.93
C ASP A 403 -18.76 -8.19 -2.98
N ILE A 404 -18.26 -8.89 -4.01
CA ILE A 404 -17.42 -8.30 -5.06
C ILE A 404 -18.30 -7.97 -6.27
N THR A 405 -18.37 -6.68 -6.60
CA THR A 405 -19.14 -6.19 -7.76
C THR A 405 -18.18 -5.60 -8.80
N PRO A 406 -18.12 -6.14 -10.03
CA PRO A 406 -17.37 -5.53 -11.11
C PRO A 406 -17.92 -4.14 -11.47
N ILE A 407 -17.05 -3.15 -11.59
CA ILE A 407 -17.38 -1.77 -11.95
C ILE A 407 -16.59 -1.37 -13.19
N SER A 408 -17.30 -0.99 -14.25
CA SER A 408 -16.72 -0.34 -15.42
C SER A 408 -16.51 1.15 -15.18
N ILE A 409 -15.32 1.64 -15.51
CA ILE A 409 -14.91 3.03 -15.43
C ILE A 409 -14.50 3.49 -16.83
N PRO A 410 -15.19 4.47 -17.44
CA PRO A 410 -14.83 4.97 -18.77
C PRO A 410 -13.40 5.54 -18.80
N TYR A 411 -12.65 5.19 -19.84
CA TYR A 411 -11.27 5.65 -20.03
C TYR A 411 -11.11 7.17 -19.85
N SER A 412 -12.01 7.95 -20.46
CA SER A 412 -12.00 9.42 -20.44
C SER A 412 -12.13 10.04 -19.05
N THR A 413 -12.56 9.27 -18.05
CA THR A 413 -12.76 9.73 -16.67
C THR A 413 -11.58 9.46 -15.74
N ILE A 414 -10.63 8.59 -16.16
CA ILE A 414 -9.48 8.20 -15.32
C ILE A 414 -8.68 9.42 -14.82
N PRO A 415 -8.37 10.44 -15.64
CA PRO A 415 -7.64 11.60 -15.13
C PRO A 415 -8.39 12.37 -14.03
N SER A 416 -9.72 12.38 -14.04
CA SER A 416 -10.53 12.96 -12.96
C SER A 416 -10.42 12.15 -11.67
N ILE A 417 -10.44 10.82 -11.79
CA ILE A 417 -10.32 9.90 -10.65
C ILE A 417 -8.95 10.01 -9.97
N LEU A 418 -7.89 10.14 -10.77
CA LEU A 418 -6.52 10.30 -10.26
C LEU A 418 -6.30 11.61 -9.49
N ARG A 419 -7.19 12.59 -9.64
CA ARG A 419 -7.16 13.88 -8.94
C ARG A 419 -8.23 14.01 -7.85
N ALA A 420 -8.89 12.91 -7.49
CA ALA A 420 -9.91 12.94 -6.45
C ALA A 420 -9.26 13.20 -5.08
N ASP A 421 -9.76 14.21 -4.36
CA ASP A 421 -9.26 14.55 -3.01
C ASP A 421 -9.63 13.47 -1.97
N SER A 422 -10.71 12.74 -2.21
CA SER A 422 -11.18 11.67 -1.34
C SER A 422 -10.60 10.31 -1.75
N PRO A 423 -10.20 9.48 -0.78
CA PRO A 423 -9.67 8.16 -1.07
C PRO A 423 -10.80 7.25 -1.58
N ILE A 424 -10.60 6.73 -2.79
CA ILE A 424 -11.51 5.78 -3.44
C ILE A 424 -11.05 4.32 -3.29
N GLY A 425 -9.78 4.10 -2.97
CA GLY A 425 -9.16 2.77 -2.96
C GLY A 425 -7.68 2.79 -2.61
N PRO A 426 -7.00 1.63 -2.71
CA PRO A 426 -5.59 1.48 -2.40
C PRO A 426 -4.67 2.11 -3.46
N PRO A 427 -3.44 2.51 -3.09
CA PRO A 427 -2.52 3.21 -3.98
C PRO A 427 -2.16 2.40 -5.25
N ALA A 428 -2.16 1.06 -5.16
CA ALA A 428 -1.91 0.20 -6.31
C ALA A 428 -2.92 0.38 -7.46
N VAL A 429 -4.16 0.78 -7.15
CA VAL A 429 -5.19 1.09 -8.17
C VAL A 429 -4.82 2.36 -8.93
N LEU A 430 -4.45 3.42 -8.20
CA LEU A 430 -4.05 4.69 -8.78
C LEU A 430 -2.76 4.54 -9.59
N TYR A 431 -1.79 3.78 -9.08
CA TYR A 431 -0.59 3.39 -9.83
C TYR A 431 -0.97 2.74 -11.17
N MET A 432 -1.81 1.70 -11.14
CA MET A 432 -2.15 0.94 -12.35
C MET A 432 -2.99 1.74 -13.34
N MET A 433 -3.82 2.67 -12.87
CA MET A 433 -4.52 3.64 -13.70
C MET A 433 -3.54 4.62 -14.39
N GLN A 434 -2.61 5.22 -13.64
CA GLN A 434 -1.62 6.13 -14.20
C GLN A 434 -0.68 5.41 -15.18
N TRP A 435 -0.22 4.20 -14.82
CA TRP A 435 0.56 3.36 -15.72
C TRP A 435 -0.23 3.03 -17.00
N PHE A 436 -1.53 2.75 -16.89
CA PHE A 436 -2.38 2.50 -18.05
C PHE A 436 -2.44 3.71 -18.97
N LEU A 437 -2.64 4.93 -18.44
CA LEU A 437 -2.62 6.17 -19.23
C LEU A 437 -1.27 6.34 -19.96
N ASN A 438 -0.16 6.11 -19.26
CA ASN A 438 1.18 6.31 -19.83
C ASN A 438 1.54 5.29 -20.92
N ASN A 439 0.88 4.12 -20.96
CA ASN A 439 1.29 2.98 -21.79
C ASN A 439 0.24 2.47 -22.79
N ASN A 440 -1.01 2.94 -22.73
CA ASN A 440 -2.08 2.57 -23.69
C ASN A 440 -2.56 3.73 -24.57
N GLU A 441 -1.90 4.90 -24.51
CA GLU A 441 -2.02 5.93 -25.57
C GLU A 441 -1.24 5.57 -26.85
N GLN A 442 -0.51 4.44 -26.84
CA GLN A 442 0.10 3.77 -27.99
C GLN A 442 -0.70 2.51 -28.36
#